data_AF-K1RUQ7-F1
#
_entry.id   AF-K1RUQ7-F1
#
_cell.length_a   1.000
_cell.length_b   1.000
_cell.length_c   1.000
_cell.angle_alpha   90.00
_cell.angle_beta   90.00
_cell.angle_gamma   90.00
#
_symmetry.space_group_name_H-M   'P 1'
#
loop_
_entity.id
_entity.type
_entity.pdbx_description
1 polymer ?
#
loop_
_entity_poly.entity_id
_entity_poly.type
_entity_poly.pdbx_seq_one_letter_code
_entity_poly.pdbx_strand_id
1 'polypeptide(L)'
;MLPHSTMVERLYMAGNRLKRIPGEITKLSGLRQLYLSHNDISTIEECDMAGLRFLELLDLNNNPIEYVSKSALKDAHILNRVELGGTNLRTIPEAFSSLAKISYLNVTGSSIECDCSLKSLRSVLPLDVQGTCASSSQTINDFIASSLSVC
;
A
#
# COMPACT_ATOMS: atom_id res chain seq x y z
N MET A 1 3.96 21.70 22.64
CA MET A 1 4.77 21.76 21.41
C MET A 1 5.65 20.52 21.39
N LEU A 2 5.43 19.58 20.46
CA LEU A 2 6.31 18.41 20.30
C LEU A 2 7.62 18.90 19.66
N PRO A 3 8.79 18.46 20.14
CA PRO A 3 10.07 19.00 19.67
C PRO A 3 10.31 18.65 18.20
N HIS A 4 11.00 19.57 17.54
CA HIS A 4 11.56 19.45 16.20
C HIS A 4 12.27 18.08 16.02
N SER A 5 11.79 17.28 15.06
CA SER A 5 12.45 16.08 14.52
C SER A 5 12.77 14.97 15.54
N THR A 6 11.75 14.29 16.06
CA THR A 6 11.95 12.97 16.69
C THR A 6 12.38 11.96 15.62
N MET A 7 13.55 11.33 15.80
CA MET A 7 14.07 10.23 14.96
C MET A 7 13.29 8.94 15.20
N VAL A 8 11.98 8.97 14.98
CA VAL A 8 11.14 7.77 15.01
C VAL A 8 11.32 7.08 13.68
N GLU A 9 12.07 5.98 13.66
CA GLU A 9 12.23 5.16 12.45
C GLU A 9 11.10 4.13 12.31
N ARG A 10 10.52 3.67 13.43
CA ARG A 10 9.46 2.66 13.44
C ARG A 10 8.30 3.12 14.31
N LEU A 11 7.09 3.09 13.78
CA LEU A 11 5.88 3.45 14.49
C LEU A 11 4.89 2.28 14.48
N TYR A 12 4.51 1.81 15.68
CA TYR A 12 3.56 0.73 15.88
C TYR A 12 2.24 1.29 16.41
N MET A 13 1.18 1.16 15.61
CA MET A 13 -0.19 1.55 15.96
C MET A 13 -1.20 0.47 15.59
N ALA A 14 -0.75 -0.77 15.47
CA ALA A 14 -1.59 -1.93 15.19
C ALA A 14 -2.58 -2.21 16.33
N GLY A 15 -3.76 -2.76 16.00
CA GLY A 15 -4.75 -3.19 16.99
C GLY A 15 -5.45 -2.04 17.74
N ASN A 16 -5.48 -0.86 17.14
CA ASN A 16 -6.24 0.28 17.65
C ASN A 16 -7.60 0.38 16.91
N ARG A 17 -8.31 1.50 17.11
CA ARG A 17 -9.58 1.80 16.44
C ARG A 17 -9.45 3.02 15.55
N LEU A 18 -8.31 3.13 14.87
CA LEU A 18 -8.04 4.26 14.00
C LEU A 18 -8.95 4.16 12.78
N LYS A 19 -9.80 5.16 12.58
CA LYS A 19 -10.66 5.28 11.39
C LYS A 19 -9.94 5.89 10.20
N ARG A 20 -8.81 6.56 10.46
CA ARG A 20 -7.97 7.27 9.50
C ARG A 20 -6.53 7.25 9.99
N ILE A 21 -5.59 7.45 9.09
CA ILE A 21 -4.18 7.68 9.43
C ILE A 21 -4.08 9.04 10.14
N PRO A 22 -3.54 9.13 11.38
CA PRO A 22 -3.37 10.40 12.06
C PRO A 22 -2.45 11.36 11.28
N GLY A 23 -2.90 12.60 11.07
CA GLY A 23 -2.13 13.60 10.31
C GLY A 23 -0.79 13.97 10.96
N GLU A 24 -0.62 13.71 12.26
CA GLU A 24 0.63 13.90 12.98
C GLU A 24 1.77 13.01 12.47
N ILE A 25 1.47 11.88 11.81
CA ILE A 25 2.50 11.00 11.24
C ILE A 25 3.36 11.77 10.22
N THR A 26 2.79 12.73 9.49
CA THR A 26 3.52 13.55 8.51
C THR A 26 4.67 14.37 9.12
N LYS A 27 4.68 14.55 10.46
CA LYS A 27 5.77 15.22 11.19
C LYS A 27 6.97 14.29 11.45
N LEU A 28 6.80 12.99 11.26
CA LEU A 28 7.83 11.97 11.47
C LEU A 28 8.64 11.79 10.19
N SER A 29 9.39 12.82 9.81
CA SER A 29 10.16 12.84 8.56
C SER A 29 11.24 11.76 8.48
N GLY A 30 11.65 11.15 9.61
CA GLY A 30 12.59 10.02 9.64
C GLY A 30 11.95 8.64 9.65
N LEU A 31 10.62 8.53 9.48
CA LEU A 31 9.91 7.26 9.59
C LEU A 31 10.25 6.32 8.43
N ARG A 32 10.62 5.08 8.78
CA ARG A 32 11.00 4.00 7.86
C ARG A 32 9.98 2.86 7.84
N GLN A 33 9.35 2.56 8.97
CA GLN A 33 8.38 1.47 9.07
C GLN A 33 7.13 1.95 9.81
N LEU A 34 5.97 1.73 9.19
CA LEU A 34 4.68 2.13 9.73
C LEU A 34 3.75 0.92 9.81
N TYR A 35 3.36 0.56 11.03
CA TYR A 35 2.47 -0.57 11.31
C TYR A 35 1.09 -0.07 11.78
N LEU A 36 0.09 -0.25 10.94
CA LEU A 36 -1.30 0.19 11.11
C LEU A 36 -2.30 -0.98 11.01
N SER A 37 -1.83 -2.22 11.01
CA SER A 37 -2.67 -3.41 10.88
C SER A 37 -3.76 -3.51 11.94
N HIS A 38 -4.90 -4.14 11.63
CA HIS A 38 -6.01 -4.33 12.56
C HIS A 38 -6.53 -3.00 13.16
N ASN A 39 -6.91 -2.08 12.28
CA ASN A 39 -7.60 -0.84 12.60
C ASN A 39 -8.89 -0.74 11.75
N ASP A 40 -9.57 0.40 11.81
CA ASP A 40 -10.83 0.67 11.09
C ASP A 40 -10.62 1.64 9.90
N ILE A 41 -9.43 1.66 9.29
CA ILE A 41 -9.09 2.58 8.20
C ILE A 41 -9.78 2.12 6.91
N SER A 42 -10.65 2.95 6.34
CA SER A 42 -11.38 2.63 5.10
C SER A 42 -10.83 3.31 3.86
N THR A 43 -10.16 4.46 4.00
CA THR A 43 -9.56 5.19 2.89
C THR A 43 -8.15 5.66 3.22
N ILE A 44 -7.34 5.81 2.17
CA ILE A 44 -6.03 6.47 2.24
C ILE A 44 -6.05 7.66 1.28
N GLU A 45 -6.01 8.85 1.85
CA GLU A 45 -6.09 10.11 1.12
C GLU A 45 -4.70 10.60 0.67
N GLU A 46 -4.67 11.60 -0.22
CA GLU A 46 -3.41 12.16 -0.75
C GLU A 46 -2.46 12.68 0.34
N CYS A 47 -3.00 13.24 1.42
CA CYS A 47 -2.20 13.94 2.44
C CYS A 47 -1.83 13.05 3.64
N ASP A 48 -2.37 11.83 3.74
CA ASP A 48 -2.26 10.99 4.95
C ASP A 48 -0.81 10.56 5.24
N MET A 49 0.03 10.48 4.21
CA MET A 49 1.43 10.08 4.30
C MET A 49 2.38 11.09 3.65
N ALA A 50 1.95 12.35 3.54
CA ALA A 50 2.77 13.41 2.98
C ALA A 50 4.10 13.56 3.72
N GLY A 51 5.20 13.68 2.97
CA GLY A 51 6.54 13.90 3.53
C GLY A 51 7.24 12.66 4.10
N LEU A 52 6.64 11.46 4.06
CA LEU A 52 7.26 10.21 4.53
C LEU A 52 8.29 9.64 3.53
N ARG A 53 9.31 10.44 3.23
CA ARG A 53 10.29 10.17 2.15
C ARG A 53 11.19 8.96 2.38
N PHE A 54 11.33 8.53 3.63
CA PHE A 54 12.17 7.41 4.02
C PHE A 54 11.36 6.15 4.37
N LEU A 55 10.04 6.14 4.08
CA LEU A 55 9.21 4.98 4.37
C LEU A 55 9.61 3.81 3.47
N GLU A 56 9.94 2.68 4.08
CA GLU A 56 10.40 1.44 3.45
C GLU A 56 9.36 0.32 3.56
N LEU A 57 8.60 0.31 4.66
CA LEU A 57 7.55 -0.68 4.93
C LEU A 57 6.27 0.00 5.43
N LEU A 58 5.16 -0.36 4.81
CA LEU A 58 3.81 0.03 5.22
C LEU A 58 2.96 -1.21 5.44
N ASP A 59 2.50 -1.42 6.68
CA ASP A 59 1.60 -2.51 7.04
C ASP A 59 0.21 -1.99 7.38
N LEU A 60 -0.76 -2.34 6.56
CA LEU A 60 -2.18 -1.96 6.65
C LEU A 60 -3.09 -3.19 6.67
N ASN A 61 -2.55 -4.39 6.95
CA ASN A 61 -3.33 -5.63 6.97
C ASN A 61 -4.58 -5.51 7.85
N ASN A 62 -5.67 -6.18 7.45
CA ASN A 62 -6.90 -6.26 8.23
C ASN A 62 -7.47 -4.87 8.59
N ASN A 63 -7.48 -3.97 7.62
CA ASN A 63 -8.25 -2.73 7.65
C ASN A 63 -9.32 -2.78 6.55
N PRO A 64 -10.51 -2.17 6.73
CA PRO A 64 -11.58 -2.17 5.73
C PRO A 64 -11.31 -1.23 4.54
N ILE A 65 -10.05 -1.14 4.07
CA ILE A 65 -9.62 -0.22 3.01
C ILE A 65 -10.30 -0.58 1.71
N GLU A 66 -11.08 0.36 1.18
CA GLU A 66 -11.77 0.23 -0.12
C GLU A 66 -11.18 1.18 -1.18
N TYR A 67 -10.48 2.23 -0.74
CA TYR A 67 -9.94 3.26 -1.62
C TYR A 67 -8.55 3.75 -1.19
N VAL A 68 -7.65 3.88 -2.16
CA VAL A 68 -6.34 4.52 -2.01
C VAL A 68 -6.21 5.55 -3.12
N SER A 69 -6.01 6.81 -2.73
CA SER A 69 -5.76 7.89 -3.69
C SER A 69 -4.49 7.59 -4.50
N LYS A 70 -4.53 7.89 -5.81
CA LYS A 70 -3.38 7.74 -6.72
C LYS A 70 -2.12 8.49 -6.24
N SER A 71 -2.30 9.53 -5.43
CA SER A 71 -1.23 10.38 -4.91
C SER A 71 -0.86 10.08 -3.45
N ALA A 72 -1.53 9.11 -2.80
CA ALA A 72 -1.34 8.81 -1.38
C ALA A 72 0.11 8.48 -0.99
N LEU A 73 0.88 7.94 -1.93
CA LEU A 73 2.26 7.48 -1.72
C LEU A 73 3.29 8.27 -2.54
N LYS A 74 2.92 9.46 -3.05
CA LYS A 74 3.75 10.23 -4.00
C LYS A 74 5.16 10.58 -3.49
N ASP A 75 5.31 10.74 -2.16
CA ASP A 75 6.59 11.12 -1.53
C ASP A 75 7.41 9.89 -1.07
N ALA A 76 6.81 8.69 -1.00
CA ALA A 76 7.41 7.49 -0.42
C ALA A 76 8.31 6.75 -1.42
N HIS A 77 9.31 7.45 -1.97
CA HIS A 77 10.11 6.98 -3.11
C HIS A 77 10.95 5.71 -2.86
N ILE A 78 11.20 5.35 -1.60
CA ILE A 78 11.98 4.17 -1.22
C ILE A 78 11.14 3.02 -0.65
N LEU A 79 9.81 3.16 -0.70
CA LEU A 79 8.87 2.15 -0.22
C LEU A 79 9.05 0.85 -1.01
N ASN A 80 9.42 -0.22 -0.31
CA ASN A 80 9.74 -1.50 -0.94
C ASN A 80 8.69 -2.59 -0.66
N ARG A 81 7.99 -2.47 0.47
CA ARG A 81 7.04 -3.48 0.96
C ARG A 81 5.74 -2.82 1.42
N VAL A 82 4.64 -3.29 0.85
CA VAL A 82 3.29 -2.89 1.25
C VAL A 82 2.46 -4.12 1.58
N GLU A 83 1.85 -4.11 2.76
CA GLU A 83 0.92 -5.15 3.21
C GLU A 83 -0.51 -4.60 3.27
N LEU A 84 -1.40 -5.18 2.46
CA LEU A 84 -2.81 -4.83 2.33
C LEU A 84 -3.70 -6.08 2.35
N GLY A 85 -3.24 -7.16 2.99
CA GLY A 85 -4.02 -8.37 3.13
C GLY A 85 -5.27 -8.17 3.99
N GLY A 86 -6.36 -8.85 3.63
CA GLY A 86 -7.64 -8.73 4.32
C GLY A 86 -8.25 -7.33 4.24
N THR A 87 -8.09 -6.65 3.10
CA THR A 87 -8.71 -5.35 2.80
C THR A 87 -9.90 -5.50 1.85
N ASN A 88 -10.70 -4.44 1.72
CA ASN A 88 -11.87 -4.42 0.82
C ASN A 88 -11.53 -3.91 -0.60
N LEU A 89 -10.25 -3.89 -0.96
CA LEU A 89 -9.80 -3.48 -2.28
C LEU A 89 -10.34 -4.44 -3.35
N ARG A 90 -10.84 -3.84 -4.44
CA ARG A 90 -11.30 -4.56 -5.64
C ARG A 90 -10.34 -4.48 -6.81
N THR A 91 -9.41 -3.53 -6.79
CA THR A 91 -8.38 -3.37 -7.81
C THR A 91 -7.07 -3.06 -7.11
N ILE A 92 -5.95 -3.16 -7.83
CA ILE A 92 -4.67 -2.63 -7.33
C ILE A 92 -4.62 -1.13 -7.66
N PRO A 93 -4.58 -0.24 -6.64
CA PRO A 93 -4.51 1.21 -6.86
C PRO A 93 -3.29 1.65 -7.68
N GLU A 94 -3.49 2.62 -8.58
CA GLU A 94 -2.42 3.21 -9.39
C GLU A 94 -1.30 3.87 -8.56
N ALA A 95 -1.56 4.18 -7.28
CA ALA A 95 -0.55 4.69 -6.36
C ALA A 95 0.71 3.80 -6.33
N PHE A 96 0.55 2.48 -6.44
CA PHE A 96 1.65 1.51 -6.40
C PHE A 96 2.50 1.52 -7.68
N SER A 97 1.92 1.93 -8.81
CA SER A 97 2.60 2.02 -10.11
C SER A 97 3.61 3.18 -10.19
N SER A 98 3.59 4.08 -9.21
CA SER A 98 4.53 5.22 -9.09
C SER A 98 5.75 4.92 -8.19
N LEU A 99 5.76 3.78 -7.49
CA LEU A 99 6.77 3.45 -6.50
C LEU A 99 7.97 2.74 -7.13
N ALA A 100 8.98 3.49 -7.55
CA ALA A 100 10.14 2.97 -8.27
C ALA A 100 10.97 1.90 -7.52
N LYS A 101 10.76 1.72 -6.21
CA LYS A 101 11.49 0.76 -5.36
C LYS A 101 10.60 -0.36 -4.81
N ILE A 102 9.31 -0.38 -5.14
CA ILE A 102 8.42 -1.44 -4.66
C ILE A 102 8.86 -2.78 -5.24
N SER A 103 9.00 -3.78 -4.37
CA SER A 103 9.35 -5.15 -4.76
C SER A 103 8.34 -6.17 -4.25
N TYR A 104 7.53 -5.81 -3.25
CA TYR A 104 6.56 -6.71 -2.64
C TYR A 104 5.26 -5.97 -2.32
N LEU A 105 4.14 -6.54 -2.78
CA LEU A 105 2.79 -6.10 -2.48
C LEU A 105 1.94 -7.30 -2.07
N ASN A 106 1.41 -7.30 -0.87
CA ASN A 106 0.47 -8.33 -0.42
C ASN A 106 -0.96 -7.80 -0.42
N VAL A 107 -1.86 -8.50 -1.11
CA VAL A 107 -3.30 -8.25 -1.19
C VAL A 107 -4.09 -9.54 -0.92
N THR A 108 -3.48 -10.50 -0.21
CA THR A 108 -4.10 -11.79 0.11
C THR A 108 -5.35 -11.60 0.96
N GLY A 109 -6.43 -12.27 0.59
CA GLY A 109 -7.72 -12.12 1.29
C GLY A 109 -8.49 -10.86 0.90
N SER A 110 -8.03 -10.10 -0.10
CA SER A 110 -8.79 -9.05 -0.77
C SER A 110 -9.44 -9.58 -2.06
N SER A 111 -10.49 -8.90 -2.54
CA SER A 111 -11.27 -9.33 -3.72
C SER A 111 -10.79 -8.63 -5.00
N ILE A 112 -9.51 -8.81 -5.36
CA ILE A 112 -8.89 -8.11 -6.49
C ILE A 112 -9.36 -8.66 -7.84
N GLU A 113 -10.06 -7.83 -8.61
CA GLU A 113 -10.39 -8.08 -10.01
C GLU A 113 -9.13 -7.98 -10.87
N CYS A 114 -8.82 -9.05 -11.59
CA CYS A 114 -7.71 -9.10 -12.52
C CYS A 114 -8.21 -8.80 -13.94
N ASP A 115 -7.91 -7.60 -14.43
CA ASP A 115 -8.22 -7.15 -15.77
C ASP A 115 -7.09 -6.27 -16.34
N CYS A 116 -7.33 -5.58 -17.46
CA CYS A 116 -6.33 -4.71 -18.08
C CYS A 116 -5.98 -3.44 -17.27
N SER A 117 -6.65 -3.15 -16.15
CA SER A 117 -6.24 -2.05 -15.25
C SER A 117 -4.87 -2.33 -14.60
N LEU A 118 -4.51 -3.61 -14.42
CA LEU A 118 -3.22 -4.02 -13.87
C LEU A 118 -2.03 -3.70 -14.79
N LYS A 119 -2.26 -3.25 -16.04
CA LYS A 119 -1.18 -2.83 -16.95
C LYS A 119 -0.33 -1.70 -16.39
N SER A 120 -0.88 -0.91 -15.47
CA SER A 120 -0.14 0.17 -14.80
C SER A 120 1.06 -0.37 -14.00
N LEU A 121 1.00 -1.61 -13.51
CA LEU A 121 2.09 -2.23 -12.74
C LEU A 121 3.32 -2.59 -13.59
N ARG A 122 3.22 -2.52 -14.93
CA ARG A 122 4.38 -2.76 -15.83
C ARG A 122 5.57 -1.85 -15.52
N SER A 123 5.31 -0.63 -15.04
CA SER A 123 6.36 0.35 -14.69
C SER A 123 7.21 -0.04 -13.48
N VAL A 124 6.70 -0.95 -12.64
CA VAL A 124 7.33 -1.35 -11.37
C VAL A 124 7.72 -2.82 -11.34
N LEU A 125 7.72 -3.51 -12.48
CA LEU A 125 8.23 -4.88 -12.57
C LEU A 125 9.77 -4.92 -12.45
N PRO A 126 10.36 -5.94 -11.79
CA PRO A 126 9.70 -7.09 -11.16
C PRO A 126 9.10 -6.73 -9.80
N LEU A 127 7.78 -6.86 -9.67
CA LEU A 127 7.03 -6.70 -8.44
C LEU A 127 6.40 -8.05 -8.11
N ASP A 128 6.63 -8.55 -6.90
CA ASP A 128 5.94 -9.71 -6.38
C ASP A 128 4.60 -9.30 -5.77
N VAL A 129 3.49 -9.70 -6.40
CA VAL A 129 2.13 -9.45 -5.92
C VAL A 129 1.52 -10.72 -5.34
N GLN A 130 1.49 -10.79 -4.01
CA GLN A 130 0.89 -11.90 -3.27
C GLN A 130 -0.63 -11.73 -3.21
N GLY A 131 -1.35 -12.67 -3.82
CA GLY A 131 -2.82 -12.71 -3.84
C GLY A 131 -3.35 -13.48 -5.05
N THR A 132 -4.66 -13.68 -5.09
CA THR A 132 -5.38 -14.34 -6.18
C THR A 132 -6.42 -13.41 -6.78
N CYS A 133 -6.75 -13.64 -8.04
CA CYS A 133 -7.83 -12.92 -8.71
C CYS A 133 -9.20 -13.24 -8.06
N ALA A 134 -10.14 -12.30 -8.07
CA ALA A 134 -11.46 -12.49 -7.48
C ALA A 134 -12.32 -13.47 -8.30
N SER A 135 -12.16 -13.45 -9.62
CA SER A 135 -12.92 -14.25 -10.59
C SER A 135 -12.35 -15.65 -10.82
N SER A 136 -11.15 -15.95 -10.32
CA SER A 136 -10.50 -17.25 -10.50
C SER A 136 -9.46 -17.51 -9.42
N SER A 137 -9.12 -18.77 -9.15
CA SER A 137 -8.01 -19.10 -8.23
C SER A 137 -6.61 -18.86 -8.83
N GLN A 138 -6.50 -18.15 -9.95
CA GLN A 138 -5.22 -17.77 -10.55
C GLN A 138 -4.51 -16.75 -9.65
N THR A 139 -3.18 -16.88 -9.50
CA THR A 139 -2.40 -15.87 -8.78
C THR A 139 -2.32 -14.57 -9.61
N ILE A 140 -2.21 -13.43 -8.94
CA ILE A 140 -2.08 -12.14 -9.64
C ILE A 140 -0.78 -12.09 -10.45
N ASN A 141 0.32 -12.64 -9.92
CA ASN A 141 1.59 -12.78 -10.63
C ASN A 141 1.44 -13.59 -11.94
N ASP A 142 0.72 -14.72 -11.91
CA ASP A 142 0.47 -15.53 -13.11
C ASP A 142 -0.36 -14.74 -14.14
N PHE A 143 -1.37 -14.00 -13.70
CA PHE A 143 -2.18 -13.15 -14.59
C PHE A 143 -1.32 -12.05 -15.25
N ILE A 144 -0.45 -11.41 -14.47
CA ILE A 144 0.52 -10.42 -14.95
C ILE A 144 1.46 -11.04 -15.98
N ALA A 145 1.90 -12.28 -15.78
CA ALA A 145 2.79 -12.96 -16.71
C ALA A 145 2.09 -13.44 -17.99
N SER A 146 0.85 -13.94 -17.91
CA SER A 146 0.17 -14.60 -19.04
C SER A 146 -0.70 -13.66 -19.87
N SER A 147 -1.33 -12.69 -19.23
CA SER A 147 -2.45 -11.95 -19.82
C SER A 147 -2.15 -10.48 -20.01
N LEU A 148 -1.17 -9.94 -19.27
CA LEU A 148 -0.83 -8.53 -19.36
C LEU A 148 -0.34 -8.14 -20.75
N SER A 149 0.35 -9.04 -21.48
CA SER A 149 0.83 -8.82 -22.85
C SER A 149 -0.26 -8.64 -23.90
N VAL A 150 -1.49 -9.06 -23.58
CA VAL A 150 -2.67 -8.96 -24.45
C VAL A 150 -3.47 -7.69 -24.14
N CYS A 151 -3.13 -7.01 -23.03
CA CYS A 151 -3.43 -5.62 -22.75
C CYS A 151 -2.26 -4.72 -23.23
#